data_AF-A0A9R1C7I4-F1
#
_entry.id   AF-A0A9R1C7I4-F1
#
_cell.length_a   1.000
_cell.length_b   1.000
_cell.length_c   1.000
_cell.angle_alpha   90.00
_cell.angle_beta   90.00
_cell.angle_gamma   90.00
#
_symmetry.space_group_name_H-M   'P 1'
#
loop_
_entity.id
_entity.type
_entity.pdbx_description
1 polymer ?
#
loop_
_entity_poly.entity_id
_entity_poly.type
_entity_poly.pdbx_seq_one_letter_code
_entity_poly.pdbx_strand_id
1 'polypeptide(L)'
;MSDGYTSKAEKILESYNIDKDGLIAKDSHLPLSIIKPELSAGIEEKQIRHLITEYNRGRDRMTKLKYASSMLEIEDGTAKCCYISVDDIGVRFQKSKRKQKYKKGKSFVENTVIHIQSDGKQYTLTAVGMDKAFKLLIAFLLENKLMEGSRLIFFSDGATCIRDTIEKYFGFRQYTLILDWLHLEKKCNEFLSMGIKGAKDEKLQIKKRLASILWTGRYQNAINYLDSLKKSQVRNLKKIEELKDYIRRKSPNLTCYALRRELNLRISSNRVEKANDLVVAMRQKHNGMSWSRKGSSALAIITAAMTNGELGKWITKQEISYRMVG
;
A
#
# COMPACT_ATOMS: atom_id res chain seq x y z
N MET A 1 -13.47 -19.40 -12.69
CA MET A 1 -12.77 -18.96 -11.46
C MET A 1 -13.03 -17.48 -11.17
N SER A 2 -12.70 -16.57 -12.10
CA SER A 2 -13.01 -15.13 -11.95
C SER A 2 -14.48 -14.86 -11.63
N ASP A 3 -15.38 -15.58 -12.30
CA ASP A 3 -16.82 -15.42 -12.10
C ASP A 3 -17.27 -15.92 -10.73
N GLY A 4 -16.56 -16.91 -10.15
CA GLY A 4 -16.84 -17.42 -8.80
C GLY A 4 -16.50 -16.40 -7.71
N TYR A 5 -15.32 -15.79 -7.77
CA TYR A 5 -14.93 -14.73 -6.83
C TYR A 5 -15.86 -13.52 -6.94
N THR A 6 -16.18 -13.12 -8.18
CA THR A 6 -17.06 -11.98 -8.44
C THR A 6 -18.48 -12.27 -7.95
N SER A 7 -19.04 -13.44 -8.26
CA SER A 7 -20.38 -13.84 -7.83
C SER A 7 -20.48 -13.96 -6.31
N LYS A 8 -19.46 -14.54 -5.64
CA LYS A 8 -19.43 -14.59 -4.19
C LYS A 8 -19.39 -13.19 -3.58
N ALA A 9 -18.54 -12.31 -4.11
CA ALA A 9 -18.47 -10.93 -3.64
C ALA A 9 -19.80 -10.19 -3.83
N GLU A 10 -20.47 -10.36 -4.97
CA GLU A 10 -21.78 -9.75 -5.23
C GLU A 10 -22.84 -10.20 -4.23
N LYS A 11 -22.92 -11.50 -3.92
CA LYS A 11 -23.84 -12.02 -2.90
C LYS A 11 -23.58 -11.45 -1.50
N ILE A 12 -22.30 -11.25 -1.15
CA ILE A 12 -21.93 -10.61 0.12
C ILE A 12 -22.33 -9.13 0.09
N LEU A 13 -22.08 -8.40 -0.99
CA LEU A 13 -22.47 -6.98 -1.07
C LEU A 13 -24.00 -6.82 -0.98
N GLU A 14 -24.75 -7.67 -1.69
CA GLU A 14 -26.21 -7.69 -1.68
C GLU A 14 -26.77 -7.95 -0.27
N SER A 15 -26.18 -8.87 0.50
CA SER A 15 -26.65 -9.15 1.87
C SER A 15 -26.44 -7.99 2.85
N TYR A 16 -25.60 -7.01 2.50
CA TYR A 16 -25.39 -5.76 3.22
C TYR A 16 -26.09 -4.56 2.56
N ASN A 17 -26.94 -4.78 1.55
CA ASN A 17 -27.58 -3.72 0.75
C ASN A 17 -26.58 -2.73 0.11
N ILE A 18 -25.42 -3.24 -0.30
CA ILE A 18 -24.40 -2.45 -1.00
C ILE A 18 -24.55 -2.68 -2.50
N ASP A 19 -24.38 -1.61 -3.29
CA ASP A 19 -24.42 -1.72 -4.75
C ASP A 19 -23.39 -2.74 -5.27
N LYS A 20 -23.72 -3.39 -6.39
CA LYS A 20 -22.86 -4.39 -7.04
C LYS A 20 -21.47 -3.86 -7.40
N ASP A 21 -21.26 -2.56 -7.53
CA ASP A 21 -19.95 -1.95 -7.78
C ASP A 21 -19.08 -1.85 -6.51
N GLY A 22 -19.65 -2.22 -5.35
CA GLY A 22 -18.98 -2.23 -4.04
C GLY A 22 -18.88 -0.85 -3.40
N LEU A 23 -19.60 0.14 -3.93
CA LEU A 23 -19.58 1.50 -3.41
C LEU A 23 -20.60 1.67 -2.30
N ILE A 24 -20.13 2.22 -1.18
CA ILE A 24 -20.93 2.47 0.00
C ILE A 24 -21.33 3.95 0.00
N ALA A 25 -22.62 4.22 -0.15
CA ALA A 25 -23.15 5.56 -0.13
C ALA A 25 -23.11 6.15 1.29
N LYS A 26 -23.05 7.48 1.40
CA LYS A 26 -22.97 8.20 2.69
C LYS A 26 -24.21 7.99 3.57
N ASP A 27 -25.34 7.75 2.94
CA ASP A 27 -26.67 7.46 3.52
C ASP A 27 -26.94 5.95 3.66
N SER A 28 -25.92 5.10 3.45
CA SER A 28 -26.08 3.65 3.61
C SER A 28 -26.52 3.29 5.04
N HIS A 29 -27.48 2.38 5.14
CA HIS A 29 -27.98 1.84 6.42
C HIS A 29 -27.04 0.78 7.02
N LEU A 30 -25.73 0.88 6.76
CA LEU A 30 -24.77 -0.05 7.35
C LEU A 30 -24.69 0.16 8.87
N PRO A 31 -24.45 -0.91 9.64
CA PRO A 31 -24.21 -0.81 11.08
C PRO A 31 -23.18 0.27 11.42
N LEU A 32 -23.43 1.00 12.52
CA LEU A 32 -22.49 2.02 13.01
C LEU A 32 -21.10 1.44 13.29
N SER A 33 -21.00 0.18 13.70
CA SER A 33 -19.73 -0.52 13.88
C SER A 33 -18.89 -0.59 12.59
N ILE A 34 -19.49 -0.54 11.40
CA ILE A 34 -18.78 -0.53 10.11
C ILE A 34 -18.38 0.89 9.70
N ILE A 35 -19.28 1.85 9.88
CA ILE A 35 -19.09 3.25 9.45
C ILE A 35 -18.16 4.00 10.42
N LYS A 36 -18.37 3.80 11.72
CA LYS A 36 -17.63 4.40 12.83
C LYS A 36 -17.24 3.30 13.82
N PRO A 37 -16.27 2.44 13.47
CA PRO A 37 -15.83 1.37 14.34
C PRO A 37 -15.29 1.92 15.66
N GLU A 38 -15.61 1.24 16.76
CA GLU A 38 -14.93 1.46 18.04
C GLU A 38 -13.52 0.86 17.95
N LEU A 39 -12.56 1.71 17.55
CA LEU A 39 -11.16 1.33 17.46
C LEU A 39 -10.54 1.25 18.85
N SER A 40 -9.64 0.29 19.07
CA SER A 40 -8.83 0.28 20.29
C SER A 40 -8.08 1.60 20.43
N ALA A 41 -7.93 2.04 21.68
CA ALA A 41 -7.07 3.16 22.01
C ALA A 41 -5.71 2.98 21.34
N GLY A 42 -5.17 4.07 20.80
CA GLY A 42 -3.79 4.07 20.36
C GLY A 42 -2.85 4.03 21.57
N ILE A 43 -1.57 4.16 21.28
CA ILE A 43 -0.53 4.04 22.31
C ILE A 43 -0.65 5.17 23.33
N GLU A 44 -0.50 4.85 24.61
CA GLU A 44 -0.52 5.84 25.67
C GLU A 44 0.57 6.90 25.49
N GLU A 45 0.23 8.16 25.76
CA GLU A 45 1.16 9.28 25.64
C GLU A 45 2.46 9.07 26.44
N LYS A 46 2.33 8.50 27.66
CA LYS A 46 3.48 8.20 28.53
C LYS A 46 4.45 7.23 27.87
N GLN A 47 3.93 6.18 27.23
CA GLN A 47 4.75 5.19 26.51
C GLN A 47 5.41 5.83 25.28
N ILE A 48 4.69 6.64 24.50
CA ILE A 48 5.26 7.37 23.36
C ILE A 48 6.42 8.28 23.82
N ARG A 49 6.23 9.04 24.89
CA ARG A 49 7.26 9.95 25.43
C ARG A 49 8.49 9.20 25.93
N HIS A 50 8.29 8.04 26.54
CA HIS A 50 9.39 7.16 26.94
C HIS A 50 10.19 6.68 25.71
N LEU A 51 9.51 6.13 24.70
CA LEU A 51 10.15 5.66 23.46
C LEU A 51 10.89 6.79 22.72
N ILE A 52 10.32 7.99 22.68
CA ILE A 52 10.97 9.18 22.12
C ILE A 52 12.26 9.51 22.87
N THR A 53 12.24 9.42 24.20
CA THR A 53 13.40 9.72 25.04
C THR A 53 14.52 8.73 24.77
N GLU A 54 14.22 7.43 24.77
CA GLU A 54 15.18 6.37 24.46
C GLU A 54 15.74 6.52 23.04
N TYR A 55 14.87 6.67 22.04
CA TYR A 55 15.29 6.82 20.65
C TYR A 55 16.20 8.04 20.44
N ASN A 56 15.95 9.14 21.17
CA ASN A 56 16.69 10.40 21.00
C ASN A 56 18.07 10.43 21.69
N ARG A 57 18.42 9.45 22.52
CA ARG A 57 19.72 9.38 23.19
C ARG A 57 20.86 9.37 22.16
N GLY A 58 21.84 10.26 22.33
CA GLY A 58 23.01 10.36 21.46
C GLY A 58 22.75 10.79 20.01
N ARG A 59 21.50 11.12 19.63
CA ARG A 59 21.15 11.52 18.25
C ARG A 59 21.26 13.03 18.04
N ASP A 60 21.57 13.42 16.81
CA ASP A 60 21.55 14.82 16.39
C ASP A 60 20.11 15.38 16.32
N ARG A 61 19.97 16.70 16.58
CA ARG A 61 18.71 17.47 16.62
C ARG A 61 17.79 17.23 15.41
N MET A 62 18.33 17.14 14.19
CA MET A 62 17.53 16.95 12.97
C MET A 62 16.96 15.54 12.83
N THR A 63 17.60 14.56 13.48
CA THR A 63 17.23 13.15 13.49
C THR A 63 16.51 12.70 14.77
N LYS A 64 16.25 13.64 15.69
CA LYS A 64 15.45 13.38 16.89
C LYS A 64 13.96 13.34 16.56
N LEU A 65 13.27 12.40 17.18
CA LEU A 65 11.83 12.38 17.32
C LEU A 65 11.36 13.60 18.10
N LYS A 66 10.21 14.13 17.68
CA LYS A 66 9.48 15.17 18.39
C LYS A 66 8.06 14.66 18.59
N TYR A 67 7.56 14.75 19.82
CA TYR A 67 6.19 14.39 20.11
C TYR A 67 5.21 15.21 19.25
N ALA A 68 4.19 14.54 18.75
CA ALA A 68 3.08 15.13 18.03
C ALA A 68 1.82 14.34 18.39
N SER A 69 0.67 15.02 18.53
CA SER A 69 -0.59 14.38 18.92
C SER A 69 -1.03 13.30 17.94
N SER A 70 -0.66 13.40 16.65
CA SER A 70 -0.91 12.36 15.65
C SER A 70 -0.21 11.02 15.95
N MET A 71 0.79 11.00 16.83
CA MET A 71 1.41 9.74 17.28
C MET A 71 0.47 8.90 18.16
N LEU A 72 -0.54 9.52 18.79
CA LEU A 72 -1.58 8.81 19.55
C LEU A 72 -2.53 8.01 18.63
N GLU A 73 -2.51 8.28 17.33
CA GLU A 73 -3.31 7.54 16.34
C GLU A 73 -2.59 6.27 15.84
N ILE A 74 -1.31 6.10 16.18
CA ILE A 74 -0.56 4.88 15.87
C ILE A 74 -1.18 3.73 16.67
N GLU A 75 -1.37 2.60 15.99
CA GLU A 75 -1.96 1.42 16.59
C GLU A 75 -1.13 0.87 17.75
N ASP A 76 -1.82 0.47 18.83
CA ASP A 76 -1.19 -0.24 19.94
C ASP A 76 -1.14 -1.75 19.63
N GLY A 77 0.00 -2.17 19.09
CA GLY A 77 0.18 -3.53 18.58
C GLY A 77 -0.62 -3.82 17.31
N THR A 78 -0.64 -5.10 16.91
CA THR A 78 -1.27 -5.55 15.66
C THR A 78 -2.67 -6.13 15.86
N ALA A 79 -3.11 -6.27 17.12
CA ALA A 79 -4.46 -6.74 17.43
C ALA A 79 -5.48 -5.74 16.89
N LYS A 80 -6.62 -6.24 16.40
CA LYS A 80 -7.68 -5.38 15.82
C LYS A 80 -7.17 -4.46 14.69
N CYS A 81 -6.12 -4.85 13.98
CA CYS A 81 -5.64 -4.14 12.80
C CYS A 81 -5.82 -5.01 11.56
N CYS A 82 -6.24 -4.37 10.47
CA CYS A 82 -6.27 -4.95 9.14
C CYS A 82 -5.31 -4.16 8.25
N TYR A 83 -4.13 -4.74 8.01
CA TYR A 83 -3.11 -4.17 7.15
C TYR A 83 -3.40 -4.55 5.71
N ILE A 84 -3.57 -3.55 4.86
CA ILE A 84 -3.92 -3.72 3.45
C ILE A 84 -2.80 -3.11 2.61
N SER A 85 -2.29 -3.83 1.63
CA SER A 85 -1.28 -3.34 0.70
C SER A 85 -1.75 -3.54 -0.71
N VAL A 86 -1.68 -2.47 -1.50
CA VAL A 86 -2.24 -2.42 -2.85
C VAL A 86 -1.14 -2.03 -3.82
N ASP A 87 -1.04 -2.76 -4.92
CA ASP A 87 -0.13 -2.42 -6.02
C ASP A 87 -0.68 -2.93 -7.36
N ASP A 88 -0.30 -2.24 -8.44
CA ASP A 88 -0.69 -2.54 -9.81
C ASP A 88 0.50 -3.11 -10.58
N ILE A 89 0.33 -4.31 -11.12
CA ILE A 89 1.33 -4.98 -11.95
C ILE A 89 0.88 -5.11 -13.41
N GLY A 90 1.64 -4.47 -14.29
CA GLY A 90 1.44 -4.51 -15.74
C GLY A 90 2.14 -5.68 -16.42
N VAL A 91 1.40 -6.45 -17.23
CA VAL A 91 1.94 -7.48 -18.15
C VAL A 91 1.68 -7.09 -19.60
N ARG A 92 2.56 -7.50 -20.54
CA ARG A 92 2.44 -7.08 -21.95
C ARG A 92 1.10 -7.52 -22.54
N PHE A 93 0.38 -6.60 -23.17
CA PHE A 93 -0.92 -6.89 -23.78
C PHE A 93 -0.78 -7.64 -25.11
N GLN A 94 -1.58 -8.70 -25.30
CA GLN A 94 -1.66 -9.45 -26.54
C GLN A 94 -2.55 -8.72 -27.56
N LYS A 95 -1.97 -8.39 -28.73
CA LYS A 95 -2.71 -7.78 -29.85
C LYS A 95 -3.75 -8.77 -30.41
N SER A 96 -4.90 -8.25 -30.82
CA SER A 96 -5.97 -9.05 -31.44
C SER A 96 -5.61 -9.58 -32.84
N LYS A 97 -4.70 -8.92 -33.58
CA LYS A 97 -4.20 -9.38 -34.90
C LYS A 97 -2.70 -9.07 -35.07
N ARG A 98 -1.98 -9.91 -35.82
CA ARG A 98 -0.52 -9.84 -36.00
C ARG A 98 -0.03 -8.68 -36.89
N LYS A 99 -0.87 -8.14 -37.79
CA LYS A 99 -0.50 -7.16 -38.86
C LYS A 99 -1.23 -5.81 -38.81
N GLN A 100 -1.73 -5.34 -37.66
CA GLN A 100 -2.36 -4.00 -37.63
C GLN A 100 -1.32 -2.89 -37.43
N LYS A 101 -1.31 -1.89 -38.34
CA LYS A 101 -0.58 -0.62 -38.17
C LYS A 101 -0.93 -0.02 -36.81
N TYR A 102 0.10 0.44 -36.10
CA TYR A 102 0.07 0.95 -34.74
C TYR A 102 -1.01 2.02 -34.56
N LYS A 103 -2.14 1.66 -33.92
CA LYS A 103 -2.98 2.60 -33.17
C LYS A 103 -2.55 2.47 -31.69
N LYS A 104 -2.34 3.59 -30.99
CA LYS A 104 -2.03 3.66 -29.55
C LYS A 104 -3.13 2.96 -28.72
N GLY A 105 -3.11 1.64 -28.66
CA GLY A 105 -3.89 0.80 -27.75
C GLY A 105 -3.05 0.37 -26.55
N LYS A 106 -3.70 0.08 -25.41
CA LYS A 106 -3.09 -0.23 -24.11
C LYS A 106 -1.88 -1.19 -24.25
N SER A 107 -0.70 -0.72 -23.85
CA SER A 107 0.56 -1.50 -23.91
C SER A 107 0.60 -2.63 -22.88
N PHE A 108 -0.24 -2.56 -21.84
CA PHE A 108 -0.26 -3.49 -20.72
C PHE A 108 -1.68 -3.92 -20.33
N VAL A 109 -1.78 -5.12 -19.76
CA VAL A 109 -2.88 -5.55 -18.89
C VAL A 109 -2.43 -5.31 -17.46
N GLU A 110 -3.15 -4.46 -16.74
CA GLU A 110 -2.89 -4.12 -15.35
C GLU A 110 -3.70 -5.05 -14.45
N ASN A 111 -3.01 -5.83 -13.63
CA ASN A 111 -3.63 -6.59 -12.54
C ASN A 111 -3.36 -5.84 -11.25
N THR A 112 -4.42 -5.53 -10.52
CA THR A 112 -4.33 -4.99 -9.17
C THR A 112 -4.27 -6.17 -8.21
N VAL A 113 -3.24 -6.20 -7.37
CA VAL A 113 -3.09 -7.19 -6.31
C VAL A 113 -3.24 -6.49 -4.97
N ILE A 114 -4.01 -7.12 -4.08
CA ILE A 114 -4.25 -6.62 -2.73
C ILE A 114 -3.85 -7.72 -1.75
N HIS A 115 -2.85 -7.42 -0.92
CA HIS A 115 -2.47 -8.25 0.21
C HIS A 115 -3.15 -7.74 1.47
N ILE A 116 -3.81 -8.63 2.20
CA ILE A 116 -4.53 -8.35 3.44
C ILE A 116 -3.89 -9.16 4.54
N GLN A 117 -3.66 -8.54 5.70
CA GLN A 117 -3.10 -9.19 6.87
C GLN A 117 -3.82 -8.73 8.14
N SER A 118 -4.24 -9.67 8.97
CA SER A 118 -4.85 -9.40 10.26
C SER A 118 -4.64 -10.61 11.18
N ASP A 119 -4.28 -10.35 12.44
CA ASP A 119 -4.11 -11.37 13.49
C ASP A 119 -3.24 -12.58 13.05
N GLY A 120 -2.06 -12.29 12.50
CA GLY A 120 -1.12 -13.31 12.00
C GLY A 120 -1.53 -14.00 10.69
N LYS A 121 -2.80 -13.90 10.30
CA LYS A 121 -3.36 -14.47 9.06
C LYS A 121 -3.21 -13.50 7.90
N GLN A 122 -3.32 -14.03 6.69
CA GLN A 122 -3.26 -13.26 5.46
C GLN A 122 -4.21 -13.76 4.37
N TYR A 123 -4.43 -12.92 3.37
CA TYR A 123 -5.17 -13.25 2.17
C TYR A 123 -4.72 -12.39 0.99
N THR A 124 -4.74 -12.95 -0.23
CA THR A 124 -4.38 -12.22 -1.45
C THR A 124 -5.55 -12.17 -2.43
N LEU A 125 -5.95 -10.96 -2.80
CA LEU A 125 -6.91 -10.71 -3.88
C LEU A 125 -6.18 -10.25 -5.13
N THR A 126 -6.76 -10.56 -6.30
CA THR A 126 -6.27 -10.04 -7.58
C THR A 126 -7.42 -9.85 -8.55
N ALA A 127 -7.38 -8.77 -9.33
CA ALA A 127 -8.31 -8.54 -10.43
C ALA A 127 -7.66 -7.69 -11.52
N VAL A 128 -8.17 -7.76 -12.76
CA VAL A 128 -7.77 -6.82 -13.81
C VAL A 128 -8.50 -5.49 -13.59
N GLY A 129 -7.76 -4.52 -13.07
CA GLY A 129 -8.22 -3.16 -12.77
C GLY A 129 -8.63 -2.94 -11.31
N MET A 130 -8.35 -1.73 -10.80
CA MET A 130 -8.51 -1.38 -9.39
C MET A 130 -9.95 -1.48 -8.89
N ASP A 131 -10.94 -0.96 -9.62
CA ASP A 131 -12.35 -0.99 -9.18
C ASP A 131 -12.82 -2.41 -8.87
N LYS A 132 -12.46 -3.38 -9.73
CA LYS A 132 -12.80 -4.79 -9.50
C LYS A 132 -12.09 -5.34 -8.26
N ALA A 133 -10.81 -5.03 -8.07
CA ALA A 133 -10.07 -5.50 -6.91
C ALA A 133 -10.60 -4.89 -5.61
N PHE A 134 -10.99 -3.61 -5.61
CA PHE A 134 -11.55 -2.93 -4.45
C PHE A 134 -12.98 -3.40 -4.13
N LYS A 135 -13.81 -3.69 -5.14
CA LYS A 135 -15.08 -4.40 -4.94
C LYS A 135 -14.89 -5.72 -4.21
N LEU A 136 -13.92 -6.54 -4.66
CA LEU A 136 -13.57 -7.79 -3.98
C LEU A 136 -13.10 -7.53 -2.54
N LEU A 137 -12.28 -6.50 -2.33
CA LEU A 137 -11.78 -6.13 -1.01
C LEU A 137 -12.92 -5.76 -0.04
N ILE A 138 -13.90 -4.95 -0.45
CA ILE A 138 -15.05 -4.60 0.39
C ILE A 138 -15.79 -5.87 0.83
N ALA A 139 -16.16 -6.72 -0.12
CA ALA A 139 -16.84 -7.98 0.17
C ALA A 139 -16.01 -8.87 1.11
N PHE A 140 -14.69 -8.95 0.90
CA PHE A 140 -13.80 -9.77 1.73
C PHE A 140 -13.76 -9.26 3.17
N LEU A 141 -13.63 -7.95 3.37
CA LEU A 141 -13.57 -7.33 4.70
C LEU A 141 -14.89 -7.51 5.47
N LEU A 142 -16.04 -7.44 4.78
CA LEU A 142 -17.36 -7.70 5.37
C LEU A 142 -17.52 -9.17 5.78
N GLU A 143 -17.23 -10.10 4.88
CA GLU A 143 -17.33 -11.55 5.13
C GLU A 143 -16.48 -12.00 6.33
N ASN A 144 -15.34 -11.35 6.54
CA ASN A 144 -14.40 -11.65 7.63
C ASN A 144 -14.58 -10.73 8.85
N LYS A 145 -15.63 -9.89 8.89
CA LYS A 145 -15.92 -8.93 9.98
C LYS A 145 -14.76 -7.99 10.31
N LEU A 146 -13.87 -7.76 9.35
CA LEU A 146 -12.73 -6.85 9.47
C LEU A 146 -13.17 -5.39 9.36
N MET A 147 -14.41 -5.14 8.94
CA MET A 147 -14.99 -3.79 8.93
C MET A 147 -15.43 -3.31 10.33
N GLU A 148 -15.92 -4.20 11.20
CA GLU A 148 -16.67 -3.84 12.42
C GLU A 148 -15.80 -3.52 13.64
N GLY A 149 -14.57 -4.02 13.66
CA GLY A 149 -13.71 -3.94 14.85
C GLY A 149 -12.24 -3.89 14.55
N SER A 150 -11.86 -3.54 13.31
CA SER A 150 -10.46 -3.38 12.93
C SER A 150 -10.15 -1.99 12.39
N ARG A 151 -8.97 -1.48 12.76
CA ARG A 151 -8.34 -0.32 12.13
C ARG A 151 -7.84 -0.73 10.75
N LEU A 152 -8.37 -0.10 9.70
CA LEU A 152 -7.90 -0.33 8.33
C LEU A 152 -6.66 0.53 8.09
N ILE A 153 -5.54 -0.12 7.77
CA ILE A 153 -4.26 0.54 7.56
C ILE A 153 -3.74 0.16 6.18
N PHE A 154 -3.83 1.09 5.25
CA PHE A 154 -3.37 0.94 3.89
C PHE A 154 -1.89 1.31 3.76
N PHE A 155 -1.12 0.50 3.03
CA PHE A 155 0.21 0.82 2.56
C PHE A 155 0.21 0.93 1.04
N SER A 156 0.75 2.03 0.52
CA SER A 156 0.89 2.28 -0.91
C SER A 156 2.20 3.01 -1.18
N ASP A 157 2.73 2.84 -2.40
CA ASP A 157 3.83 3.64 -2.96
C ASP A 157 3.47 5.13 -3.16
N GLY A 158 2.20 5.47 -2.90
CA GLY A 158 1.65 6.80 -3.03
C GLY A 158 1.14 7.10 -4.44
N ALA A 159 0.95 6.13 -5.33
CA ALA A 159 0.33 6.39 -6.62
C ALA A 159 -1.03 7.09 -6.46
N THR A 160 -1.24 8.18 -7.21
CA THR A 160 -2.46 9.00 -7.09
C THR A 160 -3.71 8.18 -7.39
N CYS A 161 -3.66 7.31 -8.40
CA CYS A 161 -4.76 6.40 -8.73
C CYS A 161 -5.14 5.49 -7.56
N ILE A 162 -4.17 4.86 -6.88
CA ILE A 162 -4.43 4.00 -5.72
C ILE A 162 -5.08 4.81 -4.59
N ARG A 163 -4.53 5.98 -4.28
CA ARG A 163 -5.09 6.87 -3.24
C ARG A 163 -6.53 7.26 -3.55
N ASP A 164 -6.80 7.70 -4.78
CA ASP A 164 -8.13 8.15 -5.19
C ASP A 164 -9.13 6.98 -5.18
N THR A 165 -8.68 5.75 -5.49
CA THR A 165 -9.51 4.54 -5.34
C THR A 165 -9.78 4.18 -3.88
N ILE A 166 -8.78 4.30 -2.99
CA ILE A 166 -9.00 4.10 -1.54
C ILE A 166 -10.03 5.09 -1.04
N GLU A 167 -9.89 6.38 -1.38
CA GLU A 167 -10.87 7.40 -1.00
C GLU A 167 -12.27 7.10 -1.55
N LYS A 168 -12.37 6.71 -2.82
CA LYS A 168 -13.63 6.33 -3.46
C LYS A 168 -14.36 5.20 -2.71
N TYR A 169 -13.63 4.18 -2.27
CA TYR A 169 -14.22 2.98 -1.65
C TYR A 169 -14.30 3.04 -0.13
N PHE A 170 -13.47 3.81 0.55
CA PHE A 170 -13.35 3.82 2.02
C PHE A 170 -13.53 5.20 2.66
N GLY A 171 -13.70 6.28 1.88
CA GLY A 171 -13.90 7.64 2.39
C GLY A 171 -15.17 7.83 3.23
N PHE A 172 -16.06 6.84 3.25
CA PHE A 172 -17.24 6.82 4.12
C PHE A 172 -16.92 6.52 5.59
N ARG A 173 -15.70 6.04 5.89
CA ARG A 173 -15.26 5.64 7.24
C ARG A 173 -13.82 6.04 7.53
N GLN A 174 -13.41 5.93 8.78
CA GLN A 174 -12.02 6.14 9.17
C GLN A 174 -11.11 5.01 8.62
N TYR A 175 -9.99 5.41 8.03
CA TYR A 175 -8.86 4.56 7.65
C TYR A 175 -7.54 5.34 7.81
N THR A 176 -6.42 4.62 7.88
CA THR A 176 -5.07 5.21 7.86
C THR A 176 -4.38 4.83 6.55
N LEU A 177 -3.78 5.79 5.86
CA LEU A 177 -2.98 5.54 4.66
C LEU A 177 -1.52 5.94 4.91
N ILE A 178 -0.63 4.95 4.86
CA ILE A 178 0.80 5.11 5.14
C ILE A 178 1.57 4.97 3.83
N LEU A 179 2.45 5.95 3.56
CA LEU A 179 3.39 5.88 2.47
C LEU A 179 4.43 4.78 2.75
N ASP A 180 4.67 3.92 1.76
CA ASP A 180 5.68 2.89 1.84
C ASP A 180 7.11 3.46 2.02
N TRP A 181 7.80 2.97 3.05
CA TRP A 181 9.17 3.40 3.36
C TRP A 181 10.19 3.05 2.26
N LEU A 182 10.16 1.84 1.70
CA LEU A 182 11.14 1.40 0.70
C LEU A 182 11.02 2.19 -0.61
N HIS A 183 9.79 2.49 -1.04
CA HIS A 183 9.49 3.31 -2.20
C HIS A 183 9.90 4.75 -1.98
N LEU A 184 9.64 5.30 -0.79
CA LEU A 184 10.11 6.63 -0.41
C LEU A 184 11.65 6.71 -0.47
N GLU A 185 12.35 5.76 0.16
CA GLU A 185 13.80 5.72 0.18
C GLU A 185 14.38 5.56 -1.24
N LYS A 186 13.83 4.64 -2.03
CA LYS A 186 14.21 4.44 -3.43
C LYS A 186 14.03 5.71 -4.25
N LYS A 187 12.89 6.39 -4.15
CA LYS A 187 12.63 7.65 -4.87
C LYS A 187 13.58 8.75 -4.45
N CYS A 188 13.84 8.90 -3.15
CA CYS A 188 14.84 9.84 -2.65
C CYS A 188 16.23 9.55 -3.24
N ASN A 189 16.63 8.29 -3.27
CA ASN A 189 17.91 7.86 -3.83
C ASN A 189 18.02 8.12 -5.34
N GLU A 190 16.95 7.88 -6.10
CA GLU A 190 16.86 8.20 -7.53
C GLU A 190 17.06 9.70 -7.77
N PHE A 191 16.30 10.57 -7.09
CA PHE A 191 16.44 12.01 -7.23
C PHE A 191 17.82 12.50 -6.80
N LEU A 192 18.33 12.07 -5.64
CA LEU A 192 19.65 12.45 -5.17
C LEU A 192 20.73 12.00 -6.16
N SER A 193 20.65 10.79 -6.70
CA SER A 193 21.61 10.30 -7.70
C SER A 193 21.72 11.19 -8.94
N MET A 194 20.63 11.90 -9.28
CA MET A 194 20.56 12.89 -10.36
C MET A 194 20.94 14.30 -9.89
N GLY A 195 20.57 14.66 -8.66
CA GLY A 195 20.68 16.02 -8.11
C GLY A 195 22.03 16.39 -7.49
N ILE A 196 22.76 15.43 -6.89
CA ILE A 196 23.99 15.72 -6.15
C ILE A 196 25.27 15.30 -6.89
N LYS A 197 26.39 15.95 -6.56
CA LYS A 197 27.78 15.63 -6.98
C LYS A 197 28.70 15.59 -5.75
N GLY A 198 29.97 15.25 -5.97
CA GLY A 198 30.98 15.09 -4.91
C GLY A 198 31.62 13.71 -4.93
N ALA A 199 32.42 13.42 -3.90
CA ALA A 199 33.03 12.10 -3.71
C ALA A 199 31.96 11.05 -3.34
N LYS A 200 32.28 9.76 -3.51
CA LYS A 200 31.34 8.65 -3.23
C LYS A 200 30.81 8.69 -1.80
N ASP A 201 31.70 8.93 -0.83
CA ASP A 201 31.35 8.95 0.59
C ASP A 201 30.50 10.15 0.97
N GLU A 202 30.77 11.33 0.39
CA GLU A 202 29.93 12.52 0.58
C GLU A 202 28.50 12.28 0.10
N LYS A 203 28.34 11.69 -1.10
CA LYS A 203 27.00 11.36 -1.63
C LYS A 203 26.27 10.35 -0.74
N LEU A 204 27.00 9.36 -0.22
CA LEU A 204 26.43 8.35 0.67
C LEU A 204 25.98 8.99 1.99
N GLN A 205 26.79 9.88 2.57
CA GLN A 205 26.44 10.62 3.77
C GLN A 205 25.18 11.48 3.57
N ILE A 206 25.07 12.18 2.43
CA ILE A 206 23.88 12.97 2.10
C ILE A 206 22.62 12.08 2.06
N LYS A 207 22.70 10.94 1.37
CA LYS A 207 21.60 9.98 1.27
C LYS A 207 21.19 9.44 2.64
N LYS A 208 22.16 8.93 3.43
CA LYS A 208 21.92 8.40 4.77
C LYS A 208 21.32 9.44 5.71
N ARG A 209 21.79 10.69 5.61
CA ARG A 209 21.30 11.79 6.44
C ARG A 209 19.86 12.16 6.10
N LEU A 210 19.53 12.30 4.82
CA LEU A 210 18.16 12.56 4.38
C LEU A 210 17.22 11.43 4.83
N ALA A 211 17.62 10.16 4.62
CA ALA A 211 16.85 9.00 5.05
C ALA A 211 16.63 9.02 6.57
N SER A 212 17.67 9.30 7.36
CA SER A 212 17.55 9.37 8.83
C SER A 212 16.58 10.46 9.31
N ILE A 213 16.48 11.58 8.58
CA ILE A 213 15.50 12.62 8.89
C ILE A 213 14.09 12.17 8.51
N LEU A 214 13.89 11.65 7.29
CA LEU A 214 12.58 11.15 6.83
C LEU A 214 12.06 9.97 7.66
N TRP A 215 12.94 9.14 8.19
CA TRP A 215 12.62 8.03 9.09
C TRP A 215 11.86 8.50 10.35
N THR A 216 12.07 9.75 10.77
CA THR A 216 11.32 10.35 11.90
C THR A 216 9.95 10.91 11.52
N GLY A 217 9.57 10.90 10.23
CA GLY A 217 8.37 11.55 9.71
C GLY A 217 8.48 13.07 9.55
N ARG A 218 9.63 13.67 9.86
CA ARG A 218 9.82 15.14 9.88
C ARG A 218 10.17 15.70 8.51
N TYR A 219 9.19 15.72 7.61
CA TYR A 219 9.38 16.15 6.21
C TYR A 219 9.93 17.58 6.09
N GLN A 220 9.54 18.51 6.96
CA GLN A 220 10.05 19.88 6.92
C GLN A 220 11.56 19.95 7.21
N ASN A 221 12.06 19.12 8.14
CA ASN A 221 13.49 19.02 8.38
C ASN A 221 14.22 18.43 7.16
N ALA A 222 13.58 17.50 6.44
CA ALA A 222 14.15 16.93 5.23
C ALA A 222 14.28 17.98 4.12
N ILE A 223 13.26 18.83 3.96
CA ILE A 223 13.28 19.98 3.04
C ILE A 223 14.40 20.96 3.43
N ASN A 224 14.44 21.38 4.70
CA ASN A 224 15.47 22.30 5.20
C ASN A 224 16.88 21.72 5.03
N TYR A 225 17.04 20.41 5.19
CA TYR A 225 18.32 19.73 4.95
C TYR A 225 18.73 19.80 3.47
N LEU A 226 17.80 19.58 2.54
CA LEU A 226 18.05 19.74 1.10
C LEU A 226 18.41 21.18 0.73
N ASP A 227 17.78 22.17 1.36
CA ASP A 227 18.08 23.59 1.16
C ASP A 227 19.47 23.97 1.71
N SER A 228 19.96 23.26 2.73
CA SER A 228 21.27 23.49 3.34
C SER A 228 22.45 22.90 2.56
N LEU A 229 22.21 22.16 1.47
CA LEU A 229 23.27 21.56 0.67
C LEU A 229 24.16 22.64 0.03
N LYS A 230 25.48 22.47 0.12
CA LYS A 230 26.43 23.41 -0.46
C LYS A 230 26.31 23.42 -1.99
N LYS A 231 26.55 24.56 -2.64
CA LYS A 231 26.61 24.66 -4.11
C LYS A 231 27.60 23.68 -4.74
N SER A 232 28.70 23.36 -4.05
CA SER A 232 29.67 22.35 -4.47
C SER A 232 29.12 20.93 -4.48
N GLN A 233 28.08 20.64 -3.69
CA GLN A 233 27.43 19.32 -3.58
C GLN A 233 26.25 19.17 -4.55
N VAL A 234 25.75 20.26 -5.13
CA VAL A 234 24.60 20.23 -6.04
C VAL A 234 25.06 20.20 -7.49
N ARG A 235 24.60 19.18 -8.23
CA ARG A 235 24.79 19.05 -9.68
C ARG A 235 23.63 19.62 -10.47
N ASN A 236 22.41 19.32 -10.03
CA ASN A 236 21.19 19.67 -10.73
C ASN A 236 20.16 20.17 -9.72
N LEU A 237 20.01 21.49 -9.64
CA LEU A 237 19.10 22.15 -8.70
C LEU A 237 17.64 21.77 -8.96
N LYS A 238 17.24 21.66 -10.24
CA LYS A 238 15.88 21.24 -10.63
C LYS A 238 15.52 19.86 -10.04
N LYS A 239 16.47 18.91 -10.02
CA LYS A 239 16.24 17.59 -9.42
C LYS A 239 16.12 17.63 -7.90
N ILE A 240 16.76 18.58 -7.23
CA ILE A 240 16.59 18.81 -5.79
C ILE A 240 15.22 19.44 -5.51
N GLU A 241 14.76 20.40 -6.33
CA GLU A 241 13.41 20.94 -6.23
C GLU A 241 12.33 19.88 -6.44
N GLU A 242 12.46 19.05 -7.49
CA GLU A 242 11.53 17.94 -7.76
C GLU A 242 11.46 16.96 -6.58
N LEU A 243 12.56 16.71 -5.88
CA LEU A 243 12.59 15.90 -4.66
C LEU A 243 11.86 16.57 -3.50
N LYS A 244 12.08 17.87 -3.28
CA LYS A 244 11.36 18.62 -2.24
C LYS A 244 9.86 18.60 -2.50
N ASP A 245 9.43 18.83 -3.74
CA ASP A 245 8.02 18.79 -4.12
C ASP A 245 7.43 17.39 -4.00
N TYR A 246 8.21 16.36 -4.31
CA TYR A 246 7.82 14.97 -4.05
C TYR A 246 7.57 14.74 -2.55
N ILE A 247 8.50 15.14 -1.68
CA ILE A 247 8.35 14.99 -0.23
C ILE A 247 7.13 15.77 0.29
N ARG A 248 6.93 17.02 -0.13
CA ARG A 248 5.75 17.85 0.25
C ARG A 248 4.44 17.19 -0.14
N ARG A 249 4.34 16.73 -1.40
CA ARG A 249 3.13 16.10 -1.92
C ARG A 249 2.80 14.78 -1.22
N LYS A 250 3.80 14.08 -0.69
CA LYS A 250 3.62 12.81 0.03
C LYS A 250 3.52 12.98 1.55
N SER A 251 3.74 14.18 2.08
CA SER A 251 3.77 14.41 3.53
C SER A 251 2.49 14.07 4.29
N PRO A 252 1.26 14.19 3.73
CA PRO A 252 0.06 13.80 4.46
C PRO A 252 0.02 12.31 4.84
N ASN A 253 0.79 11.48 4.13
CA ASN A 253 0.82 10.03 4.30
C ASN A 253 2.15 9.57 4.92
N LEU A 254 3.07 10.51 5.23
CA LEU A 254 4.30 10.21 5.96
C LEU A 254 3.94 9.98 7.43
N THR A 255 4.45 8.89 7.97
CA THR A 255 4.32 8.55 9.39
C THR A 255 5.69 8.59 10.08
N CYS A 256 5.69 8.40 11.39
CA CYS A 256 6.91 8.21 12.16
C CYS A 256 7.41 6.76 12.04
N TYR A 257 8.17 6.46 10.98
CA TYR A 257 8.66 5.10 10.73
C TYR A 257 9.58 4.58 11.84
N ALA A 258 10.36 5.48 12.45
CA ALA A 258 11.17 5.18 13.63
C ALA A 258 10.33 4.62 14.78
N LEU A 259 9.28 5.34 15.20
CA LEU A 259 8.43 4.91 16.29
C LEU A 259 7.70 3.61 15.93
N ARG A 260 7.16 3.50 14.71
CA ARG A 260 6.55 2.25 14.22
C ARG A 260 7.52 1.07 14.28
N ARG A 261 8.80 1.29 13.97
CA ARG A 261 9.82 0.24 14.06
C ARG A 261 10.10 -0.19 15.49
N GLU A 262 10.21 0.74 16.43
CA GLU A 262 10.36 0.41 17.86
C GLU A 262 9.18 -0.40 18.40
N LEU A 263 7.99 -0.18 17.84
CA LEU A 263 6.75 -0.88 18.19
C LEU A 263 6.53 -2.18 17.41
N ASN A 264 7.49 -2.60 16.58
CA ASN A 264 7.37 -3.76 15.68
C ASN A 264 6.18 -3.68 14.71
N LEU A 265 5.72 -2.47 14.39
CA LEU A 265 4.64 -2.23 13.45
C LEU A 265 5.14 -2.22 12.01
N ARG A 266 4.23 -2.50 11.09
CA ARG A 266 4.51 -2.53 9.66
C ARG A 266 4.80 -1.12 9.12
N ILE A 267 5.79 -1.02 8.23
CA ILE A 267 6.27 0.24 7.63
C ILE A 267 6.26 0.25 6.09
N SER A 268 5.94 -0.88 5.46
CA SER A 268 6.06 -1.04 4.00
C SER A 268 5.02 -2.00 3.41
N SER A 269 4.69 -1.78 2.15
CA SER A 269 3.86 -2.59 1.28
C SER A 269 4.57 -3.83 0.73
N ASN A 270 5.85 -4.13 1.03
CA ASN A 270 6.62 -5.28 0.47
C ASN A 270 5.87 -6.62 0.35
N ARG A 271 4.91 -6.89 1.26
CA ARG A 271 4.08 -8.10 1.17
C ARG A 271 3.31 -8.15 -0.16
N VAL A 272 2.82 -7.02 -0.67
CA VAL A 272 2.18 -6.93 -1.99
C VAL A 272 3.18 -7.06 -3.12
N GLU A 273 4.42 -6.57 -2.99
CA GLU A 273 5.47 -6.82 -3.99
C GLU A 273 5.74 -8.32 -4.12
N LYS A 274 5.89 -9.02 -2.99
CA LYS A 274 6.02 -10.49 -2.98
C LYS A 274 4.77 -11.17 -3.54
N ALA A 275 3.57 -10.68 -3.20
CA ALA A 275 2.32 -11.20 -3.75
C ALA A 275 2.24 -11.00 -5.27
N ASN A 276 2.69 -9.85 -5.79
CA ASN A 276 2.80 -9.55 -7.21
C ASN A 276 3.71 -10.54 -7.92
N ASP A 277 4.87 -10.82 -7.34
CA ASP A 277 5.82 -11.79 -7.89
C ASP A 277 5.21 -13.20 -7.96
N LEU A 278 4.58 -13.64 -6.87
CA LEU A 278 3.90 -14.93 -6.76
C LEU A 278 2.73 -15.06 -7.72
N VAL A 279 1.80 -14.11 -7.70
CA VAL A 279 0.50 -14.18 -8.37
C VAL A 279 0.60 -13.85 -9.85
N VAL A 280 1.49 -12.94 -10.24
CA VAL A 280 1.54 -12.41 -11.62
C VAL A 280 2.93 -12.53 -12.24
N ALA A 281 3.97 -11.96 -11.64
CA ALA A 281 5.23 -11.69 -12.35
C ALA A 281 5.95 -12.97 -12.81
N MET A 282 6.12 -13.95 -11.92
CA MET A 282 6.85 -15.20 -12.23
C MET A 282 6.24 -15.96 -13.40
N ARG A 283 4.90 -15.96 -13.51
CA ARG A 283 4.19 -16.68 -14.57
C ARG A 283 4.02 -15.85 -15.84
N GLN A 284 3.89 -14.54 -15.73
CA GLN A 284 3.41 -13.70 -16.83
C GLN A 284 4.42 -12.69 -17.39
N LYS A 285 5.32 -12.14 -16.56
CA LYS A 285 6.18 -11.00 -16.94
C LYS A 285 7.54 -11.41 -17.52
N HIS A 286 8.16 -12.43 -16.94
CA HIS A 286 9.56 -12.79 -17.23
C HIS A 286 9.74 -13.73 -18.44
N ASN A 287 8.65 -14.13 -19.10
CA ASN A 287 8.67 -15.19 -20.10
C ASN A 287 8.54 -14.69 -21.56
N GLY A 288 8.70 -13.37 -21.80
CA GLY A 288 8.59 -12.78 -23.14
C GLY A 288 7.19 -12.84 -23.78
N MET A 289 6.18 -13.30 -23.03
CA MET A 289 4.81 -13.50 -23.50
C MET A 289 4.00 -12.20 -23.53
N SER A 290 2.90 -12.23 -24.28
CA SER A 290 1.85 -11.21 -24.24
C SER A 290 0.53 -11.87 -23.90
N TRP A 291 -0.29 -11.19 -23.10
CA TRP A 291 -1.49 -11.77 -22.50
C TRP A 291 -2.75 -11.03 -22.91
N SER A 292 -3.81 -11.78 -23.20
CA SER A 292 -5.17 -11.22 -23.21
C SER A 292 -5.60 -10.86 -21.79
N ARG A 293 -6.57 -9.94 -21.61
CA ARG A 293 -7.11 -9.62 -20.28
C ARG A 293 -7.63 -10.87 -19.58
N LYS A 294 -8.41 -11.69 -20.30
CA LYS A 294 -9.01 -12.91 -19.76
C LYS A 294 -7.93 -13.92 -19.34
N GLY A 295 -6.91 -14.12 -20.18
CA GLY A 295 -5.81 -15.04 -19.88
C GLY A 295 -4.98 -14.59 -18.67
N SER A 296 -4.60 -13.31 -18.64
CA SER A 296 -3.85 -12.74 -17.52
C SER A 296 -4.61 -12.82 -16.20
N SER A 297 -5.89 -12.42 -16.22
CA SER A 297 -6.77 -12.48 -15.05
C SER A 297 -6.96 -13.90 -14.54
N ALA A 298 -7.23 -14.86 -15.44
CA ALA A 298 -7.48 -16.24 -15.05
C ALA A 298 -6.27 -16.87 -14.37
N LEU A 299 -5.07 -16.66 -14.92
CA LEU A 299 -3.83 -17.19 -14.36
C LEU A 299 -3.47 -16.54 -13.03
N ALA A 300 -3.68 -15.23 -12.90
CA ALA A 300 -3.50 -14.52 -11.63
C ALA A 300 -4.44 -15.11 -10.56
N ILE A 301 -5.73 -15.28 -10.87
CA ILE A 301 -6.71 -15.78 -9.91
C ILE A 301 -6.41 -17.23 -9.49
N ILE A 302 -5.98 -18.10 -10.41
CA ILE A 302 -5.55 -19.46 -10.06
C ILE A 302 -4.39 -19.42 -9.07
N THR A 303 -3.39 -18.58 -9.32
CA THR A 303 -2.20 -18.49 -8.48
C THR A 303 -2.50 -17.85 -7.12
N ALA A 304 -3.40 -16.87 -7.07
CA ALA A 304 -3.91 -16.31 -5.82
C ALA A 304 -4.67 -17.37 -5.00
N ALA A 305 -5.54 -18.15 -5.63
CA ALA A 305 -6.27 -19.23 -4.95
C ALA A 305 -5.36 -20.35 -4.46
N MET A 306 -4.26 -20.66 -5.17
CA MET A 306 -3.22 -21.55 -4.64
C MET A 306 -2.56 -20.94 -3.40
N THR A 307 -2.20 -19.66 -3.45
CA THR A 307 -1.58 -18.93 -2.34
C THR A 307 -2.50 -18.87 -1.12
N ASN A 308 -3.81 -18.77 -1.34
CA ASN A 308 -4.84 -18.76 -0.30
C ASN A 308 -5.27 -20.18 0.14
N GLY A 309 -4.72 -21.26 -0.43
CA GLY A 309 -5.11 -22.64 -0.08
C GLY A 309 -6.55 -23.03 -0.52
N GLU A 310 -7.13 -22.30 -1.48
CA GLU A 310 -8.52 -22.48 -1.92
C GLU A 310 -8.66 -23.27 -3.21
N LEU A 311 -7.55 -23.48 -3.95
CA LEU A 311 -7.58 -24.10 -5.27
C LEU A 311 -8.27 -25.47 -5.27
N GLY A 312 -7.98 -26.33 -4.28
CA GLY A 312 -8.56 -27.68 -4.21
C GLY A 312 -10.08 -27.67 -4.08
N LYS A 313 -10.63 -26.87 -3.16
CA LYS A 313 -12.08 -26.72 -2.98
C LYS A 313 -12.72 -26.10 -4.21
N TRP A 314 -12.08 -25.12 -4.84
CA TRP A 314 -12.62 -24.51 -6.05
C TRP A 314 -12.68 -25.49 -7.22
N ILE A 315 -11.62 -26.28 -7.46
CA ILE A 315 -11.58 -27.26 -8.56
C ILE A 315 -12.65 -28.35 -8.37
N THR A 316 -12.83 -28.81 -7.14
CA THR A 316 -13.70 -29.96 -6.84
C THR A 316 -15.17 -29.58 -6.63
N LYS A 317 -15.44 -28.41 -6.06
CA LYS A 317 -16.78 -27.98 -5.64
C LYS A 317 -17.25 -26.66 -6.24
N GLN A 318 -16.41 -25.98 -7.04
CA GLN A 318 -16.69 -24.62 -7.53
C GLN A 318 -16.88 -23.59 -6.39
N GLU A 319 -16.41 -23.91 -5.18
CA GLU A 319 -16.57 -23.08 -3.98
C GLU A 319 -15.29 -22.32 -3.63
N ILE A 320 -15.44 -21.05 -3.25
CA ILE A 320 -14.36 -20.20 -2.74
C ILE A 320 -14.64 -19.94 -1.26
N SER A 321 -13.65 -20.16 -0.39
CA SER A 321 -13.85 -20.02 1.06
C SER A 321 -13.97 -18.55 1.47
N TYR A 322 -13.14 -17.68 0.89
CA TYR A 322 -13.09 -16.24 1.15
C TYR A 322 -12.81 -15.91 2.62
N ARG A 323 -11.91 -16.70 3.24
CA ARG A 323 -11.54 -16.59 4.65
C ARG A 323 -10.04 -16.30 4.81
N MET A 324 -9.70 -15.58 5.87
CA MET A 324 -8.30 -15.37 6.30
C MET A 324 -7.57 -16.71 6.49
N VAL A 325 -6.32 -16.80 6.04
CA VAL A 325 -5.50 -18.02 6.04
C VAL A 325 -4.29 -17.85 6.96
N GLY A 326 -4.01 -18.85 7.80
CA GLY A 326 -2.88 -18.88 8.75
C GLY A 326 -1.57 -19.29 8.12
#